data_AF-A0A1M6F335-F1
#
_entry.id   AF-A0A1M6F335-F1
#
_cell.length_a   1.000
_cell.length_b   1.000
_cell.length_c   1.000
_cell.angle_alpha   90.00
_cell.angle_beta   90.00
_cell.angle_gamma   90.00
#
_symmetry.space_group_name_H-M   'P 1'
#
loop_
_entity.id
_entity.type
_entity.pdbx_description
1 polymer ?
#
loop_
_entity_poly.entity_id
_entity_poly.type
_entity_poly.pdbx_seq_one_letter_code
_entity_poly.pdbx_strand_id
1 'polypeptide(L)' 'MANSVFWKKVPSEKYGFINMPHAVCPVCNKVYTNGNVYASDHCPECAEEIAKAKNRERVRKYRAKKRAEAEAGL' A
#
# COMPACT_ATOMS: atom_id res chain seq x y z
N MET A 1 -0.39 1.77 -13.33
CA MET A 1 -1.30 2.89 -13.66
C MET A 1 -0.97 4.01 -12.69
N ALA A 2 -0.74 5.23 -13.17
CA ALA A 2 -0.51 6.36 -12.27
C ALA A 2 -1.84 6.71 -11.57
N ASN A 3 -1.83 6.84 -10.23
CA ASN A 3 -3.03 7.22 -9.50
C ASN A 3 -3.44 8.65 -9.87
N SER A 4 -4.71 8.83 -10.22
CA SER A 4 -5.27 10.16 -10.46
C SER A 4 -5.42 10.89 -9.13
N VAL A 5 -4.44 11.72 -8.80
CA VAL A 5 -4.46 12.58 -7.62
C VAL A 5 -5.31 13.81 -7.91
N PHE A 6 -6.19 14.15 -6.99
CA PHE A 6 -7.00 15.38 -7.04
C PHE A 6 -6.93 16.11 -5.70
N TRP A 7 -7.20 17.41 -5.73
CA TRP A 7 -7.11 18.27 -4.55
C TRP A 7 -8.49 18.49 -3.93
N LYS A 8 -8.59 18.34 -2.61
CA LYS A 8 -9.79 18.70 -1.83
C LYS A 8 -9.44 19.74 -0.78
N LYS A 9 -10.33 20.71 -0.58
CA LYS A 9 -10.28 21.62 0.57
C LYS A 9 -10.79 20.88 1.80
N VAL A 10 -9.95 20.77 2.82
CA VAL A 10 -10.30 20.15 4.11
C VAL A 10 -10.13 21.18 5.23
N PRO A 11 -10.99 21.16 6.26
CA PRO A 11 -10.86 22.07 7.39
C PRO A 11 -9.55 21.81 8.14
N SER A 12 -8.91 22.89 8.59
CA SER A 12 -7.70 22.85 9.41
C SER A 12 -7.87 23.82 10.57
N GLU A 13 -7.61 23.34 11.78
CA GLU A 13 -7.68 24.14 13.01
C GLU A 13 -6.75 25.37 12.97
N LYS A 14 -5.65 25.30 12.20
CA LYS A 14 -4.63 26.34 12.15
C LYS A 14 -4.83 27.38 11.04
N TYR A 15 -5.47 26.99 9.94
CA TYR A 15 -5.55 27.81 8.71
C TYR A 15 -6.96 27.94 8.14
N GLY A 16 -7.98 27.46 8.84
CA GLY A 16 -9.37 27.40 8.37
C GLY A 16 -9.56 26.26 7.37
N PHE A 17 -8.93 26.35 6.19
CA PHE A 17 -8.96 25.31 5.16
C PHE A 17 -7.59 25.12 4.52
N ILE A 18 -7.23 23.87 4.25
CA ILE A 18 -6.01 23.51 3.50
C ILE A 18 -6.38 22.66 2.28
N ASN A 19 -5.61 22.82 1.21
CA ASN A 19 -5.71 21.93 0.04
C ASN A 19 -4.91 20.66 0.34
N MET A 20 -5.58 19.52 0.36
CA MET A 20 -4.96 18.23 0.65
C MET A 20 -5.11 17.30 -0.57
N PRO A 21 -4.01 16.65 -1.00
CA PRO A 21 -4.08 15.70 -2.10
C PRO A 21 -4.86 14.45 -1.66
N HIS A 22 -5.68 13.93 -2.56
CA HIS A 22 -6.43 12.71 -2.40
C HIS A 22 -6.31 11.87 -3.67
N ALA A 23 -6.39 10.56 -3.54
CA ALA A 23 -6.44 9.63 -4.67
C ALA A 23 -7.57 8.62 -4.50
N VAL A 24 -7.95 7.95 -5.59
CA VAL A 24 -8.88 6.84 -5.56
C VAL A 24 -8.08 5.55 -5.59
N CYS A 25 -8.33 4.64 -4.65
CA CYS A 25 -7.67 3.34 -4.64
C CYS A 25 -8.21 2.49 -5.80
N PRO A 26 -7.37 1.94 -6.69
CA PRO A 26 -7.84 1.14 -7.83
C PRO A 26 -8.41 -0.23 -7.44
N VAL A 27 -8.18 -0.67 -6.19
CA VAL A 27 -8.65 -1.98 -5.69
C VAL A 27 -10.05 -1.89 -5.10
N CYS A 28 -10.29 -0.89 -4.25
CA CYS A 28 -11.55 -0.76 -3.51
C CYS A 28 -12.38 0.47 -3.89
N ASN A 29 -11.91 1.28 -4.85
CA ASN A 29 -12.53 2.52 -5.31
C ASN A 29 -12.81 3.57 -4.20
N LYS A 30 -12.20 3.41 -3.02
CA LYS A 30 -12.31 4.38 -1.93
C LYS A 30 -11.35 5.56 -2.17
N VAL A 31 -11.82 6.76 -1.83
CA VAL A 31 -10.97 7.95 -1.76
C VAL A 31 -10.10 7.87 -0.51
N TYR A 32 -8.80 8.10 -0.65
CA TYR A 32 -7.87 8.14 0.46
C TYR A 32 -6.92 9.33 0.34
N THR A 33 -6.36 9.72 1.49
CA THR A 33 -5.24 10.64 1.62
C THR A 33 -4.23 10.04 2.58
N ASN A 34 -2.94 10.26 2.33
CA ASN A 34 -1.86 9.86 3.21
C ASN A 34 -0.68 10.83 3.07
N GLY A 35 0.39 10.64 3.85
CA GLY A 35 1.54 11.55 3.85
C GLY A 35 2.24 11.69 2.49
N ASN A 36 2.09 10.71 1.58
CA ASN A 36 2.64 10.78 0.23
C ASN A 36 1.71 10.09 -0.79
N VAL A 37 0.61 10.77 -1.12
CA VAL A 37 -0.44 10.24 -2.03
C VAL A 37 0.13 9.95 -3.42
N TYR A 38 1.08 10.76 -3.88
CA TYR A 38 1.72 10.61 -5.19
C TYR A 38 2.58 9.35 -5.32
N ALA A 39 3.20 8.89 -4.22
CA ALA A 39 4.00 7.67 -4.21
C ALA A 39 3.20 6.40 -3.89
N SER A 40 1.92 6.55 -3.52
CA SER A 40 1.11 5.45 -3.01
C SER A 40 0.23 4.88 -4.10
N ASP A 41 0.41 3.61 -4.47
CA ASP A 41 -0.40 2.91 -5.48
C ASP A 41 -1.80 2.50 -4.98
N HIS A 42 -1.95 2.32 -3.66
CA HIS A 42 -3.18 1.83 -3.03
C HIS A 42 -3.50 2.62 -1.76
N CYS A 43 -4.75 2.55 -1.29
CA CYS A 43 -5.09 3.04 0.04
C CYS A 43 -4.37 2.21 1.13
N PRO A 44 -4.19 2.76 2.35
CA PRO A 44 -3.47 2.08 3.43
C PRO A 44 -3.98 0.66 3.72
N GLU A 45 -5.30 0.47 3.78
CA GLU A 45 -5.94 -0.83 4.02
C GLU A 45 -5.53 -1.86 2.95
N CYS A 46 -5.71 -1.51 1.66
CA CYS A 46 -5.38 -2.43 0.57
C CYS A 46 -3.87 -2.65 0.45
N ALA A 47 -3.04 -1.63 0.70
CA ALA A 47 -1.60 -1.75 0.69
C ALA A 47 -1.11 -2.74 1.76
N GLU A 48 -1.69 -2.69 2.97
CA GLU A 48 -1.37 -3.59 4.06
C GLU A 48 -1.70 -5.04 3.72
N GLU A 49 -2.90 -5.29 3.17
CA GLU A 49 -3.31 -6.64 2.78
C GLU A 49 -2.43 -7.22 1.66
N ILE A 50 -2.06 -6.40 0.66
CA ILE A 50 -1.12 -6.80 -0.39
C ILE A 50 0.26 -7.11 0.20
N ALA A 51 0.74 -6.29 1.14
CA ALA A 51 2.02 -6.52 1.80
C ALA A 51 2.02 -7.82 2.61
N LYS A 52 0.94 -8.11 3.35
CA LYS A 52 0.75 -9.38 4.07
C LYS A 52 0.77 -10.57 3.11
N ALA A 53 0.06 -10.49 1.99
CA ALA A 53 0.02 -11.55 0.98
C ALA A 53 1.41 -11.85 0.40
N LYS A 54 2.13 -10.79 -0.02
CA LYS A 54 3.51 -10.91 -0.54
C LYS A 54 4.47 -11.50 0.50
N ASN A 55 4.33 -11.12 1.76
CA ASN A 55 5.16 -11.66 2.84
C ASN A 55 4.89 -13.16 3.07
N ARG A 56 3.61 -13.57 3.12
CA ARG A 56 3.23 -14.99 3.23
C ARG A 56 3.83 -15.83 2.10
N GLU A 57 3.78 -15.32 0.87
CA GLU A 57 4.37 -15.99 -0.29
C GLU A 57 5.90 -16.08 -0.17
N ARG A 58 6.57 -15.00 0.24
CA ARG A 58 8.02 -14.96 0.47
C ARG A 58 8.44 -15.99 1.52
N VAL A 59 7.73 -16.06 2.65
CA VAL A 59 7.98 -17.04 3.71
C VAL A 59 7.78 -18.47 3.20
N ARG A 60 6.72 -18.72 2.42
CA ARG A 60 6.47 -20.04 1.81
C ARG A 60 7.64 -20.46 0.91
N LYS A 61 8.10 -19.56 0.02
CA LYS A 61 9.26 -19.80 -0.87
C LYS A 61 10.54 -20.03 -0.07
N TYR A 62 10.78 -19.24 0.97
CA TYR A 62 11.94 -19.39 1.85
C TYR A 62 11.96 -20.75 2.55
N ARG A 63 10.84 -21.17 3.14
CA ARG A 63 10.72 -22.48 3.79
C ARG A 63 10.85 -23.65 2.81
N ALA A 64 10.32 -23.50 1.59
CA ALA A 64 10.48 -24.51 0.54
C ALA A 64 11.96 -24.63 0.13
N LYS A 65 12.66 -23.51 -0.09
CA LYS A 65 14.08 -23.49 -0.38
C LYS A 65 14.90 -24.15 0.73
N LYS A 66 14.64 -23.83 1.99
CA LYS A 66 15.33 -24.43 3.14
C LYS A 66 15.13 -25.94 3.27
N ARG A 67 13.93 -26.44 2.96
CA ARG A 67 13.67 -27.89 2.91
C ARG A 67 14.43 -28.56 1.77
N ALA A 68 14.43 -27.96 0.59
CA ALA A 68 15.18 -28.47 -0.55
C ALA A 68 16.70 -28.49 -0.30
N GLU A 69 17.26 -27.47 0.37
CA GLU A 69 18.68 -27.45 0.79
C GLU A 69 18.99 -28.58 1.78
N ALA A 70 18.12 -28.78 2.78
CA ALA A 70 18.29 -29.85 3.77
C ALA A 70 18.17 -31.26 3.17
N GLU A 71 17.24 -31.47 2.22
CA GLU A 71 17.09 -32.72 1.47
C GLU A 71 18.27 -32.96 0.51
N ALA A 72 18.90 -31.89 0.00
CA ALA A 72 20.07 -31.95 -0.87
C ALA A 72 21.40 -32.20 -0.11
N GLY A 73 21.39 -32.26 1.22
CA GLY A 73 22.57 -32.60 2.03
C GLY A 73 23.67 -31.53 2.04
N LEU A 74 23.33 -30.27 1.76
CA LEU A 74 24.18 -29.09 1.93
C LEU A 74 23.90 -28.43 3.29
#